data_AF-A0A368GN72-F1
#
_entry.id   AF-A0A368GN72-F1
#
_cell.length_a   1.000
_cell.length_b   1.000
_cell.length_c   1.000
_cell.angle_alpha   90.00
_cell.angle_beta   90.00
_cell.angle_gamma   90.00
#
_symmetry.space_group_name_H-M   'P 1'
#
loop_
_entity.id
_entity.type
_entity.pdbx_description
1 polymer ?
#
loop_
_entity_poly.entity_id
_entity_poly.type
_entity_poly.pdbx_seq_one_letter_code
_entity_poly.pdbx_strand_id
1 'polypeptide(L)'
;ALSLWFRQQYPELVAGAVGSSAPLDAEFDFWGYLEVVEDALRSQHSDACAENVRKGFEKMTELMKTSKGREELSKIFVLKAPLTDGIPSYNDMQYFYMVLYENFQMATQYNEVNVKPFNEAYGIKQVCDIMTKGSDDLLARLQAVNVYMARTLGITALKISSHGALMINICKVDPSCGSAN
;
A
#
# COMPACT_ATOMS: atom_id res chain seq x y z
N ALA A 1 8.53 -13.92 16.60
CA ALA A 1 8.40 -13.67 18.05
C ALA A 1 8.24 -14.98 18.84
N LEU A 2 7.24 -15.82 18.51
CA LEU A 2 6.92 -17.03 19.28
C LEU A 2 8.11 -17.97 19.54
N SER A 3 8.94 -18.29 18.54
CA SER A 3 10.10 -19.17 18.74
C SER A 3 11.09 -18.60 19.77
N LEU A 4 11.31 -17.29 19.74
CA LEU A 4 12.21 -16.60 20.66
C LEU A 4 11.63 -16.55 22.08
N TRP A 5 10.34 -16.20 22.21
CA TRP A 5 9.64 -16.22 23.50
C TRP A 5 9.55 -17.63 24.09
N PHE A 6 9.33 -18.65 23.26
CA PHE A 6 9.31 -20.04 23.72
C PHE A 6 10.68 -20.46 24.28
N ARG A 7 11.78 -20.11 23.61
CA ARG A 7 13.13 -20.37 24.12
C ARG A 7 13.45 -19.58 25.39
N GLN A 8 12.89 -18.38 25.54
CA GLN A 8 13.06 -17.56 26.74
C GLN A 8 12.30 -18.16 27.93
N GLN A 9 11.08 -18.67 27.73
CA GLN A 9 10.22 -19.20 28.79
C GLN A 9 10.55 -20.66 29.16
N TYR A 10 10.98 -21.47 28.20
CA TYR A 10 11.26 -22.90 28.38
C TYR A 10 12.69 -23.25 27.91
N PRO A 11 13.73 -22.66 28.53
CA PRO A 11 15.11 -22.84 28.12
C PRO A 11 15.61 -24.29 28.17
N GLU A 12 14.98 -25.13 28.98
CA GLU A 12 15.29 -26.55 29.17
C GLU A 12 14.70 -27.46 28.09
N LEU A 13 13.65 -27.02 27.38
CA LEU A 13 12.95 -27.83 26.37
C LEU A 13 13.53 -27.68 24.97
N VAL A 14 14.28 -26.60 24.70
CA VAL A 14 14.83 -26.29 23.38
C VAL A 14 16.27 -25.78 23.47
N ALA A 15 17.15 -26.31 22.62
CA ALA A 15 18.56 -25.91 22.60
C ALA A 15 18.74 -24.44 22.15
N GLY A 16 17.89 -23.94 21.24
CA GLY A 16 17.94 -22.58 20.71
C GLY A 16 16.71 -22.24 19.88
N ALA A 17 16.64 -21.01 19.39
CA ALA A 17 15.56 -20.54 18.54
C ALA A 17 16.06 -19.53 17.50
N VAL A 18 15.43 -19.55 16.32
CA VAL A 18 15.62 -18.56 15.26
C VAL A 18 14.32 -17.77 15.11
N GLY A 19 14.40 -16.46 15.24
CA GLY A 19 13.29 -15.54 14.97
C GLY A 19 13.58 -14.73 13.72
N SER A 20 13.20 -15.26 12.56
CA SER A 20 13.33 -14.53 11.29
C SER A 20 12.31 -13.38 11.24
N SER A 21 12.78 -12.16 10.99
CA SER A 21 11.97 -10.93 10.91
C SER A 21 10.95 -10.80 12.06
N ALA A 22 11.38 -11.13 13.28
CA ALA A 22 10.52 -11.17 14.45
C ALA A 22 10.53 -9.83 15.20
N PRO A 23 9.48 -8.99 15.11
CA PRO A 23 9.35 -7.86 16.01
C PRO A 23 9.12 -8.40 17.43
N LEU A 24 10.03 -8.11 18.35
CA LEU A 24 9.96 -8.57 19.74
C LEU A 24 9.39 -7.51 20.67
N ASP A 25 9.67 -6.25 20.36
CA ASP A 25 9.16 -5.11 21.11
C ASP A 25 7.72 -4.84 20.71
N ALA A 26 6.86 -4.70 21.72
CA ALA A 26 5.47 -4.34 21.53
C ALA A 26 5.40 -2.82 21.29
N GLU A 27 5.41 -2.43 20.03
CA GLU A 27 5.18 -1.04 19.64
C GLU A 27 3.69 -0.81 19.40
N PHE A 28 3.16 0.28 19.97
CA PHE A 28 1.84 0.78 19.62
C PHE A 28 1.97 1.69 18.41
N ASP A 29 1.15 1.46 17.38
CA ASP A 29 1.19 2.22 16.13
C ASP A 29 2.55 2.11 15.42
N PHE A 30 2.76 1.04 14.64
CA PHE A 30 4.04 0.68 13.98
C PHE A 30 4.45 1.64 12.84
N TRP A 31 4.52 2.94 13.11
CA TRP A 31 4.86 3.97 12.13
C TRP A 31 6.28 3.79 11.55
N GLY A 32 7.22 3.28 12.34
CA GLY A 32 8.61 3.05 11.90
C GLY A 32 8.72 2.09 10.71
N TYR A 33 7.72 1.24 10.47
CA TYR A 33 7.71 0.40 9.28
C TYR A 33 7.63 1.21 7.98
N LEU A 34 6.92 2.34 7.97
CA LEU A 34 6.84 3.20 6.78
C LEU A 34 8.16 3.91 6.48
N GLU A 35 8.98 4.21 7.49
CA GLU A 35 10.34 4.72 7.29
C GLU A 35 11.24 3.68 6.63
N VAL A 36 11.17 2.42 7.08
CA VAL A 36 11.89 1.30 6.46
C VAL A 36 11.47 1.10 5.01
N VAL A 37 10.17 1.27 4.71
CA VAL A 37 9.67 1.22 3.33
C VAL A 37 10.25 2.36 2.49
N GLU A 38 10.21 3.60 2.98
CA GLU A 38 10.81 4.74 2.28
C GLU A 38 12.30 4.48 1.98
N ASP A 39 13.06 4.05 2.98
CA ASP A 39 14.48 3.73 2.84
C ASP A 39 14.73 2.59 1.85
N ALA A 40 13.87 1.57 1.81
CA ALA A 40 13.96 0.49 0.83
C ALA A 40 13.72 0.98 -0.60
N LEU A 41 12.68 1.80 -0.83
CA LEU A 41 12.43 2.41 -2.15
C LEU A 41 13.61 3.28 -2.61
N ARG A 42 14.19 4.02 -1.66
CA ARG A 42 15.33 4.90 -1.89
C ARG A 42 16.60 4.13 -2.26
N SER A 43 16.97 3.17 -1.41
CA SER A 43 18.23 2.42 -1.52
C SER A 43 18.23 1.35 -2.60
N GLN A 44 17.10 0.69 -2.85
CA GLN A 44 17.01 -0.42 -3.81
C GLN A 44 16.55 0.02 -5.21
N HIS A 45 16.12 1.28 -5.37
CA HIS A 45 15.76 1.81 -6.68
C HIS A 45 16.31 3.22 -6.94
N SER A 46 15.76 4.25 -6.28
CA SER A 46 16.27 5.63 -6.43
C SER A 46 15.66 6.61 -5.43
N ASP A 47 16.42 7.67 -5.10
CA ASP A 47 15.92 8.84 -4.37
C ASP A 47 14.66 9.44 -5.01
N ALA A 48 14.61 9.50 -6.33
CA ALA A 48 13.48 10.03 -7.06
C ALA A 48 12.20 9.21 -6.84
N CYS A 49 12.30 7.89 -6.66
CA CYS A 49 11.13 7.06 -6.37
C CYS A 49 10.54 7.43 -5.01
N ALA A 50 11.35 7.34 -3.94
CA ALA A 50 10.92 7.66 -2.58
C ALA A 50 10.34 9.09 -2.50
N GLU A 51 11.01 10.06 -3.13
CA GLU A 51 10.56 11.44 -3.14
C GLU A 51 9.25 11.67 -3.91
N ASN A 52 9.02 10.95 -5.01
CA ASN A 52 7.76 11.01 -5.74
C ASN A 52 6.61 10.37 -4.96
N VAL A 53 6.87 9.29 -4.20
CA VAL A 53 5.88 8.70 -3.29
C VAL A 53 5.50 9.69 -2.21
N ARG A 54 6.50 10.27 -1.52
CA ARG A 54 6.32 11.29 -0.49
C ARG A 54 5.47 12.46 -0.99
N LYS A 55 5.86 13.09 -2.11
CA LYS A 55 5.11 14.20 -2.73
C LYS A 55 3.70 13.80 -3.18
N GLY A 56 3.52 12.57 -3.65
CA GLY A 56 2.21 12.06 -4.03
C GLY A 56 1.25 12.00 -2.83
N PHE A 57 1.71 11.45 -1.71
CA PHE A 57 0.94 11.41 -0.47
C PHE A 57 0.72 12.81 0.13
N GLU A 58 1.69 13.71 0.08
CA GLU A 58 1.50 15.12 0.49
C GLU A 58 0.38 15.79 -0.31
N LYS A 59 0.41 15.67 -1.64
CA LYS A 59 -0.63 16.23 -2.51
C LYS A 59 -2.01 15.63 -2.18
N MET A 60 -2.07 14.34 -1.89
CA MET A 60 -3.30 13.66 -1.47
C MET A 60 -3.82 14.20 -0.14
N THR A 61 -2.93 14.40 0.84
CA THR A 61 -3.27 14.99 2.13
C THR A 61 -3.84 16.40 1.99
N GLU A 62 -3.26 17.24 1.13
CA GLU A 62 -3.81 18.57 0.87
C GLU A 62 -5.21 18.54 0.24
N LEU A 63 -5.44 17.66 -0.74
CA LEU A 63 -6.76 17.50 -1.35
C LEU A 63 -7.82 16.99 -0.37
N MET A 64 -7.45 16.08 0.53
CA MET A 64 -8.37 15.49 1.51
C MET A 64 -9.01 16.53 2.43
N LYS A 65 -8.31 17.65 2.70
CA LYS A 65 -8.78 18.73 3.59
C LYS A 65 -10.05 19.44 3.09
N THR A 66 -10.33 19.42 1.79
CA THR A 66 -11.44 20.18 1.20
C THR A 66 -12.46 19.26 0.54
N SER A 67 -13.73 19.66 0.51
CA SER A 67 -14.78 18.87 -0.17
C SER A 67 -14.47 18.67 -1.66
N LYS A 68 -14.02 19.74 -2.34
CA LYS A 68 -13.64 19.68 -3.75
C LYS A 68 -12.45 18.75 -3.99
N GLY A 69 -11.42 18.80 -3.13
CA GLY A 69 -10.28 17.90 -3.26
C GLY A 69 -10.64 16.44 -2.96
N ARG A 70 -11.56 16.17 -2.03
CA ARG A 70 -12.13 14.83 -1.83
C ARG A 70 -12.91 14.33 -3.04
N GLU A 71 -13.66 15.20 -3.71
CA GLU A 71 -14.33 14.87 -4.97
C GLU A 71 -13.32 14.51 -6.07
N GLU A 72 -12.22 15.26 -6.16
CA GLU A 72 -11.12 15.00 -7.10
C GLU A 72 -10.45 13.65 -6.82
N LEU A 73 -10.08 13.37 -5.57
CA LEU A 73 -9.55 12.07 -5.15
C LEU A 73 -10.54 10.93 -5.48
N SER A 74 -11.83 11.15 -5.26
CA SER A 74 -12.86 10.16 -5.57
C SER A 74 -12.89 9.80 -7.05
N LYS A 75 -12.63 10.77 -7.93
CA LYS A 75 -12.55 10.58 -9.38
C LYS A 75 -11.25 9.90 -9.80
N ILE A 76 -10.11 10.35 -9.28
CA ILE A 76 -8.78 9.79 -9.63
C ILE A 76 -8.71 8.32 -9.23
N PHE A 77 -9.11 8.00 -7.99
CA PHE A 77 -9.06 6.65 -7.44
C PHE A 77 -10.32 5.83 -7.75
N VAL A 78 -11.24 6.37 -8.54
CA VAL A 78 -12.43 5.69 -9.06
C VAL A 78 -13.22 4.98 -7.96
N LEU A 79 -13.58 5.78 -6.95
CA LEU A 79 -14.34 5.30 -5.81
C LEU A 79 -15.79 5.02 -6.22
N LYS A 80 -16.36 3.92 -5.71
CA LYS A 80 -17.79 3.57 -5.90
C LYS A 80 -18.70 4.55 -5.18
N ALA A 81 -18.33 4.95 -3.95
CA ALA A 81 -18.96 6.03 -3.20
C ALA A 81 -17.92 7.15 -3.02
N PRO A 82 -18.26 8.40 -3.38
CA PRO A 82 -17.38 9.54 -3.19
C PRO A 82 -17.04 9.79 -1.71
N LEU A 83 -15.85 10.34 -1.46
CA LEU A 83 -15.42 10.91 -0.17
C LEU A 83 -16.19 12.21 0.20
N THR A 84 -17.28 12.51 -0.50
CA THR A 84 -18.13 13.70 -0.33
C THR A 84 -19.54 13.39 0.14
N ASP A 85 -19.98 12.12 0.08
CA ASP A 85 -21.32 11.70 0.51
C ASP A 85 -21.34 11.61 2.06
N GLY A 86 -21.41 12.77 2.72
CA GLY A 86 -21.16 12.94 4.15
C GLY A 86 -19.73 13.40 4.44
N ILE A 87 -19.39 13.62 5.73
CA ILE A 87 -17.99 13.73 6.13
C ILE A 87 -17.49 12.28 6.25
N PRO A 88 -16.55 11.80 5.40
CA PRO A 88 -15.98 10.48 5.59
C PRO A 88 -15.46 10.42 7.02
N SER A 89 -15.73 9.32 7.73
CA SER A 89 -15.24 9.23 9.10
C SER A 89 -13.72 9.34 9.08
N TYR A 90 -13.13 9.77 10.20
CA TYR A 90 -11.67 9.76 10.34
C TYR A 90 -11.09 8.41 9.92
N ASN A 91 -11.76 7.31 10.30
CA ASN A 91 -11.37 5.96 9.92
C ASN A 91 -11.43 5.71 8.42
N ASP A 92 -12.48 6.15 7.70
CA ASP A 92 -12.56 5.98 6.24
C ASP A 92 -11.43 6.71 5.52
N MET A 93 -11.03 7.90 6.02
CA MET A 93 -9.86 8.61 5.50
C MET A 93 -8.56 7.84 5.78
N GLN A 94 -8.38 7.32 6.99
CA GLN A 94 -7.19 6.50 7.33
C GLN A 94 -7.12 5.22 6.47
N TYR A 95 -8.24 4.51 6.31
CA TYR A 95 -8.31 3.32 5.46
C TYR A 95 -8.00 3.63 4.00
N PHE A 96 -8.45 4.79 3.49
CA PHE A 96 -8.10 5.21 2.14
C PHE A 96 -6.58 5.38 1.96
N TYR A 97 -5.88 6.02 2.90
CA TYR A 97 -4.41 6.10 2.85
C TYR A 97 -3.75 4.73 3.00
N MET A 98 -4.24 3.92 3.93
CA MET A 98 -3.71 2.59 4.22
C MET A 98 -3.67 1.69 3.00
N VAL A 99 -4.81 1.55 2.31
CA VAL A 99 -4.89 0.73 1.10
C VAL A 99 -3.90 1.18 0.01
N LEU A 100 -3.56 2.47 -0.02
CA LEU A 100 -2.62 3.01 -1.00
C LEU A 100 -1.16 2.81 -0.59
N TYR A 101 -0.80 3.05 0.67
CA TYR A 101 0.58 2.85 1.13
C TYR A 101 0.93 1.36 1.30
N GLU A 102 -0.06 0.51 1.56
CA GLU A 102 0.10 -0.95 1.67
C GLU A 102 0.69 -1.55 0.38
N ASN A 103 0.43 -0.94 -0.78
CA ASN A 103 1.06 -1.35 -2.04
C ASN A 103 2.60 -1.26 -1.97
N PHE A 104 3.15 -0.20 -1.38
CA PHE A 104 4.60 -0.03 -1.23
C PHE A 104 5.16 -0.91 -0.13
N GLN A 105 4.41 -1.10 0.97
CA GLN A 105 4.76 -2.05 2.03
C GLN A 105 4.87 -3.47 1.47
N MET A 106 3.89 -3.92 0.71
CA MET A 106 3.88 -5.25 0.14
C MET A 106 4.98 -5.43 -0.90
N ALA A 107 5.21 -4.42 -1.76
CA ALA A 107 6.32 -4.41 -2.70
C ALA A 107 7.68 -4.55 -1.99
N THR A 108 7.84 -3.95 -0.82
CA THR A 108 9.04 -4.07 0.00
C THR A 108 9.14 -5.45 0.67
N GLN A 109 8.05 -5.92 1.27
CA GLN A 109 8.00 -7.20 2.00
C GLN A 109 8.26 -8.41 1.09
N TYR A 110 7.76 -8.37 -0.15
CA TYR A 110 7.88 -9.47 -1.11
C TYR A 110 8.82 -9.13 -2.28
N ASN A 111 9.74 -8.18 -2.07
CA ASN A 111 10.71 -7.83 -3.10
C ASN A 111 11.58 -9.05 -3.48
N GLU A 112 11.68 -9.33 -4.78
CA GLU A 112 12.52 -10.42 -5.34
C GLU A 112 12.24 -11.83 -4.78
N VAL A 113 11.05 -12.05 -4.20
CA VAL A 113 10.66 -13.37 -3.71
C VAL A 113 10.48 -14.33 -4.90
N ASN A 114 11.25 -15.42 -4.90
CA ASN A 114 11.26 -16.41 -5.98
C ASN A 114 10.09 -17.42 -5.89
N VAL A 115 8.87 -16.93 -5.70
CA VAL A 115 7.63 -17.72 -5.66
C VAL A 115 6.54 -16.96 -6.39
N LYS A 116 5.68 -17.65 -7.14
CA LYS A 116 4.53 -17.02 -7.81
C LYS A 116 3.51 -16.51 -6.77
N PRO A 117 2.86 -15.35 -7.00
CA PRO A 117 3.00 -14.48 -8.18
C PRO A 117 4.19 -13.49 -8.10
N PHE A 118 4.92 -13.44 -6.97
CA PHE A 118 5.92 -12.40 -6.70
C PHE A 118 7.15 -12.42 -7.63
N ASN A 119 7.48 -13.58 -8.19
CA ASN A 119 8.62 -13.70 -9.12
C ASN A 119 8.31 -13.26 -10.57
N GLU A 120 7.07 -12.90 -10.89
CA GLU A 120 6.61 -12.60 -12.27
C GLU A 120 6.35 -11.10 -12.52
N ALA A 121 7.09 -10.23 -11.83
CA ALA A 121 6.93 -8.76 -11.78
C ALA A 121 6.11 -8.32 -10.58
N TYR A 122 6.76 -8.33 -9.43
CA TYR A 122 6.29 -7.71 -8.19
C TYR A 122 7.50 -7.18 -7.44
N GLY A 123 7.31 -6.13 -6.66
CA GLY A 123 8.36 -5.59 -5.81
C GLY A 123 8.69 -4.13 -6.06
N ILE A 124 9.78 -3.69 -5.43
CA ILE A 124 10.20 -2.29 -5.36
C ILE A 124 10.44 -1.73 -6.77
N LYS A 125 11.09 -2.52 -7.64
CA LYS A 125 11.40 -2.08 -9.01
C LYS A 125 10.14 -1.67 -9.77
N GLN A 126 9.07 -2.46 -9.69
CA GLN A 126 7.86 -2.24 -10.48
C GLN A 126 7.08 -1.02 -9.98
N VAL A 127 6.88 -0.89 -8.66
CA VAL A 127 6.18 0.28 -8.10
C VAL A 127 6.98 1.56 -8.32
N CYS A 128 8.32 1.50 -8.23
CA CYS A 128 9.18 2.65 -8.48
C CYS A 128 9.30 3.05 -9.94
N ASP A 129 9.31 2.09 -10.87
CA ASP A 129 9.25 2.37 -12.30
C ASP A 129 7.98 3.17 -12.63
N ILE A 130 6.82 2.81 -12.05
CA ILE A 130 5.57 3.57 -12.20
C ILE A 130 5.71 4.97 -11.62
N MET A 131 6.27 5.10 -10.40
CA MET A 131 6.42 6.38 -9.71
C MET A 131 7.45 7.32 -10.35
N THR A 132 8.35 6.83 -11.19
CA THR A 132 9.40 7.62 -11.84
C THR A 132 9.18 7.87 -13.32
N LYS A 133 8.59 6.91 -14.05
CA LYS A 133 8.40 6.95 -15.51
C LYS A 133 6.94 7.16 -15.94
N GLY A 134 6.00 7.19 -15.00
CA GLY A 134 4.57 7.38 -15.28
C GLY A 134 4.18 8.82 -15.65
N SER A 135 2.87 9.08 -15.66
CA SER A 135 2.24 10.40 -15.90
C SER A 135 2.92 11.56 -15.17
N ASP A 136 2.90 12.78 -15.70
CA ASP A 136 3.42 13.97 -14.99
C ASP A 136 2.67 14.25 -13.67
N ASP A 137 1.46 13.70 -13.49
CA ASP A 137 0.72 13.79 -12.23
C ASP A 137 1.05 12.64 -11.27
N LEU A 138 1.59 12.99 -10.10
CA LEU A 138 1.91 12.05 -9.02
C LEU A 138 0.69 11.28 -8.49
N LEU A 139 -0.51 11.88 -8.48
CA LEU A 139 -1.72 11.16 -8.06
C LEU A 139 -2.12 10.09 -9.07
N ALA A 140 -1.94 10.38 -10.36
CA ALA A 140 -2.14 9.40 -11.41
C ALA A 140 -1.12 8.26 -11.32
N ARG A 141 0.14 8.55 -10.94
CA ARG A 141 1.15 7.51 -10.66
C ARG A 141 0.79 6.63 -9.47
N LEU A 142 0.32 7.22 -8.36
CA LEU A 142 -0.17 6.46 -7.21
C LEU A 142 -1.35 5.55 -7.57
N GLN A 143 -2.31 6.05 -8.36
CA GLN A 143 -3.40 5.22 -8.84
C GLN A 143 -2.91 4.12 -9.79
N ALA A 144 -1.92 4.39 -10.64
CA ALA A 144 -1.32 3.37 -11.50
C ALA A 144 -0.62 2.27 -10.69
N VAL A 145 0.08 2.61 -9.59
CA VAL A 145 0.62 1.60 -8.65
C VAL A 145 -0.52 0.77 -8.05
N ASN A 146 -1.58 1.43 -7.60
CA ASN A 146 -2.73 0.75 -7.01
C ASN A 146 -3.39 -0.26 -7.97
N VAL A 147 -3.60 0.14 -9.23
CA VAL A 147 -4.14 -0.74 -10.29
C VAL A 147 -3.18 -1.89 -10.59
N TYR A 148 -1.88 -1.59 -10.72
CA TYR A 148 -0.86 -2.59 -11.00
C TYR A 148 -0.82 -3.67 -9.93
N MET A 149 -0.79 -3.28 -8.65
CA MET A 149 -0.69 -4.19 -7.53
C MET A 149 -1.97 -5.02 -7.36
N ALA A 150 -3.14 -4.40 -7.51
CA ALA A 150 -4.42 -5.11 -7.48
C ALA A 150 -4.49 -6.16 -8.60
N ARG A 151 -4.06 -5.82 -9.83
CA ARG A 151 -4.02 -6.75 -10.94
C ARG A 151 -3.10 -7.94 -10.67
N THR A 152 -1.89 -7.70 -10.18
CA THR A 152 -0.92 -8.78 -9.88
C THR A 152 -1.44 -9.75 -8.81
N LEU A 153 -2.33 -9.28 -7.93
CA LEU A 153 -2.98 -10.11 -6.89
C LEU A 153 -4.37 -10.62 -7.29
N GLY A 154 -4.87 -10.33 -8.49
CA GLY A 154 -6.21 -10.75 -8.95
C GLY A 154 -7.37 -10.05 -8.23
N ILE A 155 -7.15 -8.85 -7.70
CA ILE A 155 -8.12 -8.06 -6.94
C ILE A 155 -8.89 -7.12 -7.88
N THR A 156 -10.23 -7.17 -7.82
CA THR A 156 -11.12 -6.38 -8.70
C THR A 156 -11.68 -5.11 -8.02
N ALA A 157 -11.70 -5.08 -6.70
CA ALA A 157 -12.09 -3.92 -5.89
C ALA A 157 -11.38 -3.93 -4.53
N LEU A 158 -10.97 -2.75 -4.06
CA LEU A 158 -10.34 -2.58 -2.75
C LEU A 158 -11.33 -1.89 -1.81
N LYS A 159 -11.58 -2.50 -0.66
CA LYS A 159 -12.49 -1.97 0.36
C LYS A 159 -11.73 -0.95 1.22
N ILE A 160 -12.20 0.30 1.26
CA ILE A 160 -11.57 1.41 1.99
C ILE A 160 -12.45 1.91 3.16
N SER A 161 -13.39 1.08 3.62
CA SER A 161 -14.26 1.36 4.77
C SER A 161 -14.72 0.04 5.41
N SER A 162 -14.79 -0.03 6.74
CA SER A 162 -15.31 -1.21 7.45
C SER A 162 -16.75 -1.57 7.05
N HIS A 163 -17.56 -0.56 6.70
CA HIS A 163 -18.97 -0.70 6.31
C HIS A 163 -19.16 -1.02 4.81
N GLY A 164 -18.09 -1.07 4.01
CA GLY A 164 -18.13 -1.49 2.61
C GLY A 164 -18.71 -0.50 1.61
N ALA A 165 -19.16 0.68 2.07
CA ALA A 165 -19.70 1.71 1.20
C ALA A 165 -18.63 2.34 0.30
N LEU A 166 -17.43 2.57 0.83
CA LEU A 166 -16.31 3.06 0.03
C LEU A 166 -15.43 1.91 -0.48
N MET A 167 -15.29 1.83 -1.80
CA MET A 167 -14.40 0.91 -2.49
C MET A 167 -13.74 1.58 -3.69
N ILE A 168 -12.48 1.27 -3.97
CA ILE A 168 -11.83 1.58 -5.25
C ILE A 168 -12.24 0.50 -6.27
N ASN A 169 -12.84 0.89 -7.40
CA ASN A 169 -13.20 -0.03 -8.47
C ASN A 169 -12.05 -0.15 -9.49
N ILE A 170 -11.21 -1.18 -9.34
CA ILE A 170 -10.04 -1.41 -10.18
C ILE A 170 -10.46 -1.74 -11.61
N CYS A 171 -11.52 -2.53 -11.79
CA CYS A 171 -11.98 -2.93 -13.12
C CYS A 171 -12.60 -1.79 -13.95
N LYS A 172 -12.87 -0.63 -13.36
CA LYS A 172 -13.28 0.56 -14.12
C LYS A 172 -12.09 1.25 -14.79
N VAL A 173 -10.85 0.93 -14.39
CA VAL A 173 -9.61 1.52 -14.93
C VAL A 173 -8.63 0.48 -15.48
N ASP A 174 -8.80 -0.81 -15.16
CA ASP A 174 -8.03 -1.91 -15.72
C ASP A 174 -8.79 -2.58 -16.88
N PRO A 175 -8.36 -2.40 -18.14
CA PRO A 175 -8.99 -3.03 -19.30
C PRO A 175 -8.90 -4.56 -19.32
N SER A 176 -8.01 -5.14 -18.50
CA SER A 176 -7.82 -6.60 -18.41
C SER A 176 -8.82 -7.28 -17.46
N CYS A 177 -9.52 -6.52 -16.62
CA CYS A 177 -10.75 -7.01 -16.02
C CYS A 177 -11.78 -7.19 -17.15
N GLY A 178 -12.04 -8.43 -17.56
CA GLY A 178 -13.23 -8.72 -18.38
C GLY A 178 -14.46 -8.07 -17.76
N SER A 179 -15.39 -7.56 -18.60
CA SER A 179 -16.54 -6.77 -18.17
C SER A 179 -17.18 -7.31 -16.89
N ALA A 180 -16.94 -6.64 -15.77
CA ALA A 180 -17.61 -6.92 -14.52
C ALA A 180 -19.07 -6.47 -14.69
N ASN A 181 -19.95 -7.43 -14.97
CA ASN A 181 -21.40 -7.24 -14.90
C ASN A 181 -21.83 -6.94 -13.46
#